data_AF-A0A8H7ICQ6-F1
#
_entry.id   AF-A0A8H7ICQ6-F1
#
_cell.length_a   1.000
_cell.length_b   1.000
_cell.length_c   1.000
_cell.angle_alpha   90.00
_cell.angle_beta   90.00
_cell.angle_gamma   90.00
#
_symmetry.space_group_name_H-M   'P 1'
#
loop_
_entity.id
_entity.type
_entity.pdbx_description
1 polymer ?
#
loop_
_entity_poly.entity_id
_entity_poly.type
_entity_poly.pdbx_seq_one_letter_code
_entity_poly.pdbx_strand_id
1 'polypeptide(L)'
;MQATGHTSLTVQLTPEEYEIYKNVPTLFDKETDLYTMPPTPSGLLKWGLHHKGAVSAHSVSTPRTGVSKDNDSPLDSTARVGVDGAGASCAVPKRMLKPMRDAMRKLYPDIADRDFASSRICWYADTSDEDWIVDYHPDHPRLLLATGGSGHGFKFLPVLGRVIADRLENKLDVESRDLFSFTRVRSDEHVERAGESFEIVEEELTIPTDLKAK
;
A
#
# COMPACT_ATOMS: atom_id res chain seq x y z
N MET A 1 -6.56 -8.08 13.05
CA MET A 1 -6.29 -7.25 11.86
C MET A 1 -5.18 -6.28 12.21
N GLN A 2 -4.23 -6.06 11.32
CA GLN A 2 -3.11 -5.15 11.52
C GLN A 2 -3.08 -4.13 10.38
N ALA A 3 -2.83 -2.87 10.71
CA ALA A 3 -2.63 -1.84 9.70
C ALA A 3 -1.14 -1.72 9.39
N THR A 4 -0.78 -1.93 8.11
CA THR A 4 0.60 -1.97 7.63
C THR A 4 0.81 -0.95 6.52
N GLY A 5 1.93 -0.26 6.57
CA GLY A 5 2.36 0.71 5.58
C GLY A 5 3.35 0.08 4.61
N HIS A 6 3.17 0.32 3.32
CA HIS A 6 4.03 -0.15 2.25
C HIS A 6 4.69 1.00 1.51
N THR A 7 5.97 0.85 1.22
CA THR A 7 6.80 1.90 0.62
C THR A 7 6.53 2.00 -0.88
N SER A 8 6.15 3.20 -1.35
CA SER A 8 6.06 3.55 -2.75
C SER A 8 6.93 4.77 -3.05
N LEU A 9 7.71 4.70 -4.12
CA LEU A 9 8.54 5.78 -4.65
C LEU A 9 8.25 5.97 -6.13
N THR A 10 8.57 7.12 -6.70
CA THR A 10 8.45 7.36 -8.14
C THR A 10 9.70 8.00 -8.72
N VAL A 11 9.96 7.76 -10.00
CA VAL A 11 10.99 8.44 -10.79
C VAL A 11 10.33 9.06 -12.01
N GLN A 12 10.72 10.29 -12.34
CA GLN A 12 10.31 10.94 -13.58
C GLN A 12 11.29 10.58 -14.70
N LEU A 13 10.79 9.88 -15.72
CA LEU A 13 11.55 9.54 -16.91
C LEU A 13 11.67 10.76 -17.84
N THR A 14 12.77 10.83 -18.59
CA THR A 14 12.84 11.71 -19.77
C THR A 14 11.98 11.14 -20.91
N PRO A 15 11.65 11.93 -21.95
CA PRO A 15 10.94 11.43 -23.12
C PRO A 15 11.63 10.22 -23.78
N GLU A 16 12.96 10.23 -23.84
CA GLU A 16 13.75 9.15 -24.43
C GLU A 16 13.69 7.87 -23.57
N GLU A 17 13.81 8.00 -22.25
CA GLU A 17 13.66 6.88 -21.30
C GLU A 17 12.24 6.31 -21.30
N TYR A 18 11.22 7.18 -21.42
CA TYR A 18 9.83 6.76 -21.52
C TYR A 18 9.62 5.84 -22.73
N GLU A 19 10.19 6.17 -23.89
CA GLU A 19 10.09 5.33 -25.08
C GLU A 19 10.70 3.94 -24.88
N ILE A 20 11.73 3.82 -24.05
CA ILE A 20 12.36 2.54 -23.67
C ILE A 20 11.42 1.72 -22.76
N TYR A 21 10.84 2.35 -21.73
CA TYR A 21 10.16 1.64 -20.65
C TYR A 21 8.63 1.53 -20.79
N LYS A 22 7.99 2.31 -21.67
CA LYS A 22 6.51 2.38 -21.77
C LYS A 22 5.81 1.05 -22.07
N ASN A 23 6.52 0.13 -22.71
CA ASN A 23 5.99 -1.18 -23.10
C ASN A 23 6.49 -2.32 -22.19
N VAL A 24 7.28 -2.03 -21.16
CA VAL A 24 7.69 -3.05 -20.19
C VAL A 24 6.47 -3.41 -19.34
N PRO A 25 6.13 -4.71 -19.20
CA PRO A 25 4.95 -5.12 -18.44
C PRO A 25 5.12 -4.81 -16.94
N THR A 26 4.04 -4.99 -16.18
CA THR A 26 4.15 -5.05 -14.71
C THR A 26 5.16 -6.13 -14.32
N LEU A 27 6.15 -5.75 -13.52
CA LEU A 27 7.18 -6.67 -13.02
C LEU A 27 7.03 -6.83 -11.51
N PHE A 28 7.27 -8.05 -11.06
CA PHE A 28 7.48 -8.40 -9.65
C PHE A 28 8.72 -9.27 -9.60
N ASP A 29 9.79 -8.78 -8.99
CA ASP A 29 11.02 -9.54 -8.77
C ASP A 29 11.00 -10.15 -7.37
N LYS A 30 10.94 -11.49 -7.32
CA LYS A 30 10.87 -12.23 -6.06
C LYS A 30 12.19 -12.22 -5.29
N GLU A 31 13.32 -11.94 -5.94
CA GLU A 31 14.61 -11.88 -5.24
C GLU A 31 14.74 -10.60 -4.40
N THR A 32 14.23 -9.48 -4.90
CA THR A 32 14.32 -8.17 -4.24
C THR A 32 13.01 -7.67 -3.63
N ASP A 33 11.91 -8.39 -3.84
CA ASP A 33 10.54 -7.97 -3.50
C ASP A 33 10.12 -6.65 -4.17
N LEU A 34 10.82 -6.22 -5.21
CA LEU A 34 10.50 -5.02 -5.96
C LEU A 34 9.37 -5.29 -6.95
N TYR A 35 8.45 -4.35 -7.06
CA TYR A 35 7.50 -4.33 -8.15
C TYR A 35 7.40 -2.96 -8.80
N THR A 36 7.10 -2.98 -10.09
CA THR A 36 6.89 -1.77 -10.90
C THR A 36 5.80 -2.03 -11.93
N MET A 37 5.19 -0.95 -12.39
CA MET A 37 4.14 -0.95 -13.41
C MET A 37 4.60 -0.07 -14.57
N PRO A 38 4.02 -0.21 -15.77
CA PRO A 38 4.32 0.69 -16.88
C PRO A 38 4.21 2.16 -16.45
N PRO A 39 5.10 3.04 -16.95
CA PRO A 39 5.05 4.45 -16.62
C PRO A 39 3.72 5.08 -17.09
N THR A 40 3.31 6.14 -16.40
CA THR A 40 2.17 6.96 -16.87
C THR A 40 2.51 7.61 -18.22
N PRO A 41 1.50 8.11 -18.99
CA PRO A 41 1.76 8.87 -20.21
C PRO A 41 2.64 10.12 -20.02
N SER A 42 2.75 10.63 -18.80
CA SER A 42 3.64 11.74 -18.43
C SER A 42 5.05 11.29 -18.05
N GLY A 43 5.38 10.00 -18.14
CA GLY A 43 6.69 9.45 -17.80
C GLY A 43 6.92 9.17 -16.33
N LEU A 44 5.89 9.16 -15.47
CA LEU A 44 6.06 8.84 -14.06
C LEU A 44 6.10 7.32 -13.87
N LEU A 45 7.23 6.80 -13.42
CA LEU A 45 7.45 5.37 -13.16
C LEU A 45 7.39 5.09 -11.65
N LYS A 46 6.49 4.19 -11.24
CA LYS A 46 6.23 3.87 -9.82
C LYS A 46 6.97 2.60 -9.40
N TRP A 47 7.62 2.67 -8.25
CA TRP A 47 8.31 1.57 -7.59
C TRP A 47 7.68 1.27 -6.25
N GLY A 48 7.56 -0.02 -5.91
CA GLY A 48 7.15 -0.46 -4.59
C GLY A 48 7.98 -1.64 -4.11
N LEU A 49 8.08 -1.78 -2.79
CA LEU A 49 8.73 -2.92 -2.13
C LEU A 49 7.68 -3.73 -1.36
N HIS A 50 7.68 -5.04 -1.59
CA HIS A 50 6.78 -6.01 -0.97
C HIS A 50 7.33 -6.53 0.38
N HIS A 51 7.65 -5.62 1.29
CA HIS A 51 8.11 -5.95 2.64
C HIS A 51 6.95 -6.30 3.60
N LYS A 52 7.24 -6.94 4.75
CA LYS A 52 6.21 -7.37 5.73
C LYS A 52 5.27 -6.27 6.20
N GLY A 53 5.79 -5.06 6.38
CA GLY A 53 4.98 -3.86 6.62
C GLY A 53 5.64 -2.90 7.60
N ALA A 54 5.45 -1.61 7.37
CA ALA A 54 5.80 -0.57 8.33
C ALA A 54 4.59 -0.37 9.26
N VAL A 55 4.76 -0.51 10.57
CA VAL A 55 3.67 -0.35 11.55
C VAL A 55 3.81 0.99 12.27
N SER A 56 2.69 1.57 12.70
CA SER A 56 2.75 2.78 13.53
C SER A 56 3.39 2.46 14.88
N ALA A 57 4.16 3.40 15.42
CA ALA A 57 4.64 3.39 16.81
C ALA A 57 3.50 3.48 17.84
N HIS A 58 2.32 3.89 17.39
CA HIS A 58 1.13 3.97 18.23
C HIS A 58 0.30 2.70 18.09
N SER A 59 -0.39 2.32 19.17
CA SER A 59 -1.26 1.13 19.22
C SER A 59 -2.42 1.14 18.23
N VAL A 60 -2.64 2.26 17.53
CA VAL A 60 -3.62 2.44 16.47
C VAL A 60 -2.95 3.15 15.31
N SER A 61 -2.80 2.46 14.16
CA SER A 61 -2.54 3.15 12.90
C SER A 61 -3.88 3.66 12.36
N THR A 62 -4.10 4.97 12.34
CA THR A 62 -5.24 5.58 11.64
C THR A 62 -4.79 6.06 10.26
N PRO A 63 -5.13 5.37 9.17
CA PRO A 63 -4.97 5.91 7.83
C PRO A 63 -5.97 7.06 7.66
N ARG A 64 -5.49 8.30 7.63
CA ARG A 64 -6.30 9.49 7.36
C ARG A 64 -6.42 9.63 5.85
N THR A 65 -7.64 9.49 5.34
CA THR A 65 -8.02 10.06 4.04
C THR A 65 -8.25 11.55 4.27
N GLY A 66 -7.66 12.41 3.43
CA GLY A 66 -7.56 13.87 3.61
C GLY A 66 -8.87 14.68 3.59
N VAL A 67 -9.98 14.15 4.10
CA VAL A 67 -11.27 14.87 4.24
C VAL A 67 -11.68 15.04 5.71
N SER A 68 -10.93 14.50 6.68
CA SER A 68 -11.08 14.87 8.10
C SER A 68 -10.35 16.19 8.37
N LYS A 69 -11.00 17.31 8.05
CA LYS A 69 -10.71 18.57 8.73
C LYS A 69 -11.35 18.43 10.10
N ASP A 70 -10.56 18.02 11.08
CA ASP A 70 -10.66 18.43 12.49
C ASP A 70 -9.69 17.59 13.30
N ASN A 71 -8.61 18.24 13.76
CA ASN A 71 -7.99 18.10 15.08
C ASN A 71 -6.53 18.57 14.99
N ASP A 72 -6.19 19.55 15.82
CA ASP A 72 -4.86 20.15 16.03
C ASP A 72 -3.83 19.15 16.62
N SER A 73 -3.87 17.89 16.19
CA SER A 73 -3.01 16.83 16.69
C SER A 73 -1.77 16.66 15.80
N PRO A 74 -0.56 16.57 16.38
CA PRO A 74 0.67 16.26 15.66
C PRO A 74 0.70 14.84 15.05
N LEU A 75 -0.34 14.01 15.26
CA LEU A 75 -0.50 12.64 14.72
C LEU A 75 -0.78 12.60 13.19
N ASP A 76 -0.19 13.49 12.38
CA ASP A 76 -0.37 13.58 10.92
C ASP A 76 0.50 12.61 10.12
N SER A 77 0.59 11.36 10.57
CA SER A 77 1.44 10.34 9.95
C SER A 77 0.88 9.73 8.67
N THR A 78 -0.24 10.22 8.11
CA THR A 78 -0.85 9.64 6.89
C THR A 78 -1.51 10.68 5.96
N ALA A 79 -0.81 10.99 4.86
CA ALA A 79 -1.30 11.43 3.55
C ALA A 79 -2.35 12.57 3.48
N ARG A 80 -1.89 13.81 3.30
CA ARG A 80 -2.63 14.76 2.45
C ARG A 80 -2.49 14.32 0.99
N VAL A 81 -3.51 13.65 0.46
CA VAL A 81 -3.62 13.36 -0.97
C VAL A 81 -3.92 14.67 -1.70
N GLY A 82 -2.88 15.31 -2.24
CA GLY A 82 -3.03 16.39 -3.22
C GLY A 82 -3.73 15.85 -4.48
N VAL A 83 -4.63 16.64 -5.05
CA VAL A 83 -5.49 16.31 -6.20
C VAL A 83 -4.67 16.18 -7.52
N ASP A 84 -3.37 16.35 -7.43
CA ASP A 84 -2.36 16.45 -8.48
C ASP A 84 -1.22 15.43 -8.31
N GLY A 85 -1.34 14.47 -7.39
CA GLY A 85 -0.31 13.45 -7.16
C GLY A 85 0.96 13.98 -6.47
N ALA A 86 0.98 15.28 -6.14
CA ALA A 86 2.04 15.97 -5.42
C ALA A 86 1.53 16.47 -4.06
N GLY A 87 1.14 15.54 -3.18
CA GLY A 87 0.87 15.88 -1.78
C GLY A 87 2.18 16.15 -1.04
N ALA A 88 2.47 17.41 -0.72
CA ALA A 88 3.71 17.93 -0.11
C ALA A 88 4.03 17.45 1.34
N SER A 89 3.66 16.22 1.72
CA SER A 89 3.96 15.63 3.03
C SER A 89 3.98 14.10 3.03
N CYS A 90 3.99 13.46 1.86
CA CYS A 90 4.11 12.00 1.79
C CYS A 90 5.59 11.61 1.93
N ALA A 91 5.92 10.96 3.05
CA ALA A 91 7.27 10.48 3.33
C ALA A 91 7.28 8.96 3.47
N VAL A 92 8.46 8.36 3.33
CA VAL A 92 8.72 6.95 3.64
C VAL A 92 9.88 6.88 4.65
N PRO A 93 10.07 5.76 5.36
CA PRO A 93 11.21 5.62 6.25
C PRO A 93 12.52 5.64 5.47
N LYS A 94 13.51 6.44 5.88
CA LYS A 94 14.82 6.61 5.20
C LYS A 94 15.51 5.26 4.96
N ARG A 95 15.36 4.31 5.89
CA ARG A 95 15.87 2.92 5.76
C ARG A 95 15.44 2.21 4.49
N MET A 96 14.33 2.62 3.86
CA MET A 96 13.78 2.00 2.66
C MET A 96 14.40 2.53 1.36
N LEU A 97 15.11 3.67 1.38
CA LEU A 97 15.72 4.25 0.18
C LEU A 97 16.83 3.36 -0.39
N LYS A 98 17.70 2.82 0.47
CA LYS A 98 18.80 1.95 0.01
C LYS A 98 18.28 0.63 -0.59
N PRO A 99 17.41 -0.15 0.08
CA PRO A 99 16.81 -1.34 -0.52
C PRO A 99 16.11 -1.05 -1.86
N MET A 100 15.38 0.07 -1.95
CA MET A 100 14.74 0.47 -3.21
C MET A 100 15.77 0.68 -4.32
N ARG A 101 16.82 1.47 -4.08
CA ARG A 101 17.87 1.72 -5.09
C ARG A 101 18.62 0.46 -5.47
N ASP A 102 18.94 -0.39 -4.50
CA ASP A 102 19.64 -1.66 -4.74
C ASP A 102 18.80 -2.58 -5.63
N ALA A 103 17.49 -2.66 -5.39
CA ALA A 103 16.58 -3.43 -6.22
C ALA A 103 16.41 -2.82 -7.62
N MET A 104 16.25 -1.49 -7.71
CA MET A 104 16.21 -0.78 -9.00
C MET A 104 17.48 -1.02 -9.82
N ARG A 105 18.67 -1.03 -9.22
CA ARG A 105 19.93 -1.28 -9.96
C ARG A 105 19.97 -2.65 -10.62
N LYS A 106 19.30 -3.66 -10.06
CA LYS A 106 19.25 -4.99 -10.67
C LYS A 106 18.38 -5.03 -11.93
N LEU A 107 17.27 -4.30 -11.95
CA LEU A 107 16.28 -4.38 -13.02
C LEU A 107 16.40 -3.22 -14.04
N TYR A 108 16.70 -2.01 -13.59
CA TYR A 108 16.73 -0.77 -14.38
C TYR A 108 17.95 0.09 -13.98
N PRO A 109 19.18 -0.40 -14.23
CA PRO A 109 20.41 0.25 -13.76
C PRO A 109 20.55 1.71 -14.21
N ASP A 110 20.09 2.03 -15.43
CA ASP A 110 20.27 3.35 -16.04
C ASP A 110 19.48 4.48 -15.33
N ILE A 111 18.43 4.12 -14.57
CA ILE A 111 17.57 5.07 -13.86
C ILE A 111 17.57 4.87 -12.34
N ALA A 112 18.31 3.90 -11.83
CA ALA A 112 18.32 3.54 -10.41
C ALA A 112 18.88 4.65 -9.50
N ASP A 113 19.75 5.50 -10.07
CA ASP A 113 20.38 6.64 -9.41
C ASP A 113 19.72 7.99 -9.76
N ARG A 114 18.50 7.98 -10.32
CA ARG A 114 17.70 9.20 -10.49
C ARG A 114 17.22 9.74 -9.13
N ASP A 115 16.92 11.04 -9.11
CA ASP A 115 16.11 11.64 -8.04
C ASP A 115 14.75 10.94 -7.99
N PHE A 116 14.28 10.63 -6.78
CA PHE A 116 12.89 10.25 -6.60
C PHE A 116 12.01 11.49 -6.75
N ALA A 117 11.00 11.41 -7.63
CA ALA A 117 10.04 12.48 -7.86
C ALA A 117 9.04 12.62 -6.71
N SER A 118 8.68 11.50 -6.09
CA SER A 118 7.83 11.46 -4.89
C SER A 118 8.03 10.19 -4.07
N SER A 119 7.62 10.26 -2.80
CA SER A 119 7.60 9.15 -1.85
C SER A 119 6.23 9.06 -1.19
N ARG A 120 5.77 7.87 -0.83
CA ARG A 120 4.51 7.65 -0.10
C ARG A 120 4.48 6.31 0.62
N ILE A 121 3.94 6.31 1.84
CA ILE A 121 3.42 5.09 2.48
C ILE A 121 1.98 4.84 2.01
N CYS A 122 1.73 3.63 1.48
CA CYS A 122 0.41 3.12 1.17
C CYS A 122 -0.06 2.21 2.31
N TRP A 123 -1.22 2.47 2.91
CA TRP A 123 -1.71 1.72 4.06
C TRP A 123 -2.65 0.59 3.65
N TYR A 124 -2.42 -0.59 4.24
CA TYR A 124 -3.28 -1.75 4.17
C TYR A 124 -3.91 -2.04 5.53
N ALA A 125 -4.96 -2.85 5.47
CA ALA A 125 -5.61 -3.44 6.63
C ALA A 125 -5.57 -4.96 6.42
N ASP A 126 -4.59 -5.60 7.04
CA ASP A 126 -4.28 -7.02 6.87
C ASP A 126 -5.06 -7.84 7.90
N THR A 127 -5.80 -8.83 7.41
CA THR A 127 -6.27 -9.97 8.20
C THR A 127 -5.11 -10.97 8.39
N SER A 128 -5.18 -11.83 9.41
CA SER A 128 -4.09 -12.77 9.71
C SER A 128 -3.87 -13.81 8.61
N ASP A 129 -4.93 -14.13 7.88
CA ASP A 129 -4.98 -15.08 6.77
C ASP A 129 -5.24 -14.42 5.41
N GLU A 130 -5.13 -13.09 5.35
CA GLU A 130 -5.20 -12.28 4.14
C GLU A 130 -6.55 -12.26 3.37
N ASP A 131 -7.61 -12.98 3.78
CA ASP A 131 -8.93 -12.81 3.14
C ASP A 131 -9.71 -11.61 3.71
N TRP A 132 -10.74 -11.19 2.95
CA TRP A 132 -11.61 -10.10 3.34
C TRP A 132 -12.53 -10.45 4.52
N ILE A 133 -13.04 -9.40 5.14
CA ILE A 133 -14.17 -9.47 6.05
C ILE A 133 -15.33 -8.74 5.37
N VAL A 134 -16.37 -9.49 5.00
CA VAL A 134 -17.61 -8.99 4.40
C VAL A 134 -18.78 -9.62 5.14
N ASP A 135 -19.04 -9.14 6.36
CA ASP A 135 -20.02 -9.74 7.26
C ASP A 135 -20.53 -8.74 8.30
N TYR A 136 -21.62 -9.10 8.98
CA TYR A 136 -22.15 -8.33 10.09
C TYR A 136 -21.36 -8.59 11.37
N HIS A 137 -21.24 -7.57 12.21
CA HIS A 137 -20.64 -7.72 13.53
C HIS A 137 -21.56 -8.56 14.44
N PRO A 138 -21.05 -9.57 15.19
CA PRO A 138 -21.88 -10.49 15.98
C PRO A 138 -22.73 -9.79 17.04
N ASP A 139 -22.18 -8.76 17.70
CA ASP A 139 -22.90 -8.00 18.74
C ASP A 139 -23.64 -6.76 18.21
N HIS A 140 -23.46 -6.42 16.93
CA HIS A 140 -24.05 -5.23 16.31
C HIS A 140 -24.71 -5.60 14.98
N PRO A 141 -25.92 -6.20 15.01
CA PRO A 141 -26.54 -6.82 13.82
C PRO A 141 -26.94 -5.84 12.71
N ARG A 142 -26.79 -4.52 12.94
CA ARG A 142 -27.03 -3.47 11.94
C ARG A 142 -25.73 -2.89 11.35
N LEU A 143 -24.58 -3.42 11.74
CA LEU A 143 -23.26 -2.99 11.27
C LEU A 143 -22.67 -4.09 10.38
N LEU A 144 -22.58 -3.81 9.08
CA LEU A 144 -21.84 -4.63 8.13
C LEU A 144 -20.43 -4.05 7.97
N LEU A 145 -19.44 -4.93 8.04
CA LEU A 145 -18.04 -4.61 7.80
C LEU A 145 -17.65 -5.10 6.41
N ALA A 146 -16.97 -4.24 5.65
CA ALA A 146 -16.35 -4.55 4.37
C ALA A 146 -14.90 -4.04 4.42
N THR A 147 -13.98 -4.89 4.86
CA THR A 147 -12.60 -4.52 5.21
C THR A 147 -11.64 -5.71 5.02
N GLY A 148 -10.40 -5.59 5.48
CA GLY A 148 -9.41 -6.67 5.38
C GLY A 148 -8.86 -6.83 3.97
N GLY A 149 -8.68 -5.73 3.23
CA GLY A 149 -8.25 -5.78 1.83
C GLY A 149 -6.86 -6.37 1.61
N SER A 150 -6.05 -6.51 2.68
CA SER A 150 -4.79 -7.27 2.75
C SER A 150 -3.81 -7.02 1.61
N GLY A 151 -3.79 -5.79 1.08
CA GLY A 151 -2.95 -5.37 -0.05
C GLY A 151 -3.35 -5.91 -1.43
N HIS A 152 -4.46 -6.64 -1.55
CA HIS A 152 -4.90 -7.23 -2.83
C HIS A 152 -6.31 -6.82 -3.27
N GLY A 153 -7.08 -6.14 -2.42
CA GLY A 153 -8.47 -5.75 -2.69
C GLY A 153 -8.67 -4.87 -3.93
N PHE A 154 -7.67 -4.08 -4.35
CA PHE A 154 -7.81 -3.16 -5.49
C PHE A 154 -8.14 -3.87 -6.82
N LYS A 155 -7.59 -5.06 -7.06
CA LYS A 155 -7.84 -5.80 -8.33
C LYS A 155 -9.32 -6.22 -8.48
N PHE A 156 -10.06 -6.25 -7.37
CA PHE A 156 -11.47 -6.62 -7.31
C PHE A 156 -12.42 -5.41 -7.33
N LEU A 157 -11.91 -4.18 -7.51
CA LEU A 157 -12.71 -2.96 -7.56
C LEU A 157 -14.00 -3.10 -8.41
N PRO A 158 -13.98 -3.71 -9.61
CA PRO A 158 -15.19 -3.80 -10.44
C PRO A 158 -16.27 -4.75 -9.90
N VAL A 159 -15.91 -5.70 -9.04
CA VAL A 159 -16.79 -6.82 -8.64
C VAL A 159 -17.05 -6.90 -7.14
N LEU A 160 -16.17 -6.37 -6.30
CA LEU A 160 -16.26 -6.48 -4.84
C LEU A 160 -17.54 -5.83 -4.28
N GLY A 161 -18.01 -4.74 -4.90
CA GLY A 161 -19.27 -4.11 -4.54
C GLY A 161 -20.49 -5.02 -4.67
N ARG A 162 -20.48 -5.96 -5.64
CA ARG A 162 -21.55 -6.96 -5.79
C ARG A 162 -21.54 -7.94 -4.63
N VAL A 163 -20.37 -8.46 -4.24
CA VAL A 163 -20.22 -9.36 -3.10
C VAL A 163 -20.74 -8.71 -1.81
N ILE A 164 -20.39 -7.44 -1.59
CA ILE A 164 -20.85 -6.67 -0.43
C ILE A 164 -22.37 -6.47 -0.47
N ALA A 165 -22.94 -6.10 -1.62
CA ALA A 165 -24.38 -5.94 -1.78
C ALA A 165 -25.13 -7.27 -1.57
N ASP A 166 -24.62 -8.38 -2.11
CA ASP A 166 -25.23 -9.69 -1.95
C ASP A 166 -25.17 -10.13 -0.46
N ARG A 167 -24.11 -9.79 0.28
CA ARG A 167 -24.08 -10.00 1.74
C ARG A 167 -25.14 -9.17 2.45
N LEU A 168 -25.29 -7.90 2.08
CA LEU A 168 -26.25 -6.96 2.67
C LEU A 168 -27.70 -7.43 2.44
N GLU A 169 -27.99 -7.96 1.25
CA GLU A 169 -29.31 -8.42 0.82
C GLU A 169 -29.60 -9.89 1.16
N ASN A 170 -28.67 -10.58 1.87
CA ASN A 170 -28.73 -12.01 2.18
C ASN A 170 -28.86 -12.92 0.93
N LYS A 171 -28.15 -12.56 -0.14
CA LYS A 171 -28.06 -13.31 -1.40
C LYS A 171 -26.68 -13.94 -1.65
N LEU A 172 -25.69 -13.61 -0.81
CA LEU A 172 -24.35 -14.20 -0.91
C LEU A 172 -24.43 -15.71 -0.66
N ASP A 173 -23.75 -16.48 -1.50
CA ASP A 173 -23.71 -17.93 -1.38
C ASP A 173 -23.03 -18.39 -0.08
N VAL A 174 -23.28 -19.64 0.32
CA VAL A 174 -22.81 -20.20 1.59
C VAL A 174 -21.29 -20.22 1.67
N GLU A 175 -20.61 -20.59 0.58
CA GLU A 175 -19.14 -20.69 0.55
C GLU A 175 -18.51 -19.31 0.76
N SER A 176 -18.93 -18.30 -0.01
CA SER A 176 -18.42 -16.93 0.12
C SER A 176 -18.78 -16.31 1.47
N ARG A 177 -19.98 -16.56 1.99
CA ARG A 177 -20.40 -16.06 3.30
C ARG A 177 -19.52 -16.64 4.42
N ASP A 178 -19.23 -17.93 4.37
CA ASP A 178 -18.42 -18.59 5.37
C ASP A 178 -16.94 -18.17 5.24
N LEU A 179 -16.44 -18.01 4.01
CA LEU A 179 -15.09 -17.53 3.71
C LEU A 179 -14.85 -16.09 4.19
N PHE A 180 -15.82 -15.19 4.03
CA PHE A 180 -15.67 -13.78 4.42
C PHE A 180 -16.29 -13.45 5.78
N SER A 181 -16.67 -14.47 6.56
CA SER A 181 -17.34 -14.27 7.84
C SER A 181 -16.46 -13.55 8.86
N PHE A 182 -17.09 -12.72 9.68
CA PHE A 182 -16.41 -12.06 10.79
C PHE A 182 -15.86 -13.07 11.80
N THR A 183 -16.63 -14.12 12.11
CA THR A 183 -16.37 -15.06 13.22
C THR A 183 -15.68 -16.35 12.79
N ARG A 184 -15.30 -16.50 11.51
CA ARG A 184 -14.54 -17.68 11.08
C ARG A 184 -13.20 -17.79 11.82
N VAL A 185 -12.75 -19.04 11.98
CA VAL A 185 -11.39 -19.31 12.44
C VAL A 185 -10.43 -18.91 11.33
N ARG A 186 -9.39 -18.14 11.69
CA ARG A 186 -8.36 -17.67 10.76
C ARG A 186 -7.04 -18.35 11.11
N SER A 187 -6.21 -18.64 10.10
CA SER A 187 -4.82 -18.98 10.38
C SER A 187 -4.08 -17.75 10.91
N ASP A 188 -3.06 -17.98 11.74
CA ASP A 188 -2.14 -16.93 12.22
C ASP A 188 -0.95 -16.74 11.26
N GLU A 189 -0.94 -17.42 10.11
CA GLU A 189 0.14 -17.38 9.14
C GLU A 189 -0.16 -16.40 8.01
N HIS A 190 0.58 -15.29 8.00
CA HIS A 190 0.62 -14.35 6.88
C HIS A 190 1.69 -14.84 5.89
N VAL A 191 1.26 -15.47 4.79
CA VAL A 191 2.10 -16.35 3.96
C VAL A 191 2.80 -15.59 2.82
N GLU A 192 2.21 -14.48 2.34
CA GLU A 192 2.68 -13.86 1.09
C GLU A 192 3.83 -12.85 1.27
N ARG A 193 3.97 -12.25 2.45
CA ARG A 193 5.02 -11.25 2.74
C ARG A 193 6.08 -11.82 3.68
N ALA A 194 7.33 -11.79 3.24
CA ALA A 194 8.48 -12.27 4.00
C ALA A 194 9.16 -11.15 4.83
N GLY A 195 10.03 -11.57 5.75
CA GLY A 195 10.76 -10.67 6.64
C GLY A 195 9.97 -10.21 7.86
N GLU A 196 10.50 -9.18 8.53
CA GLU A 196 9.92 -8.64 9.76
C GLU A 196 9.24 -7.29 9.51
N SER A 197 8.11 -7.08 10.18
CA SER A 197 7.52 -5.74 10.28
C SER A 197 8.46 -4.83 11.07
N PHE A 198 8.39 -3.53 10.80
CA PHE A 198 9.20 -2.55 11.53
C PHE A 198 8.40 -1.31 11.86
N GLU A 199 8.75 -0.66 12.96
CA GLU A 199 8.07 0.54 13.41
C GLU A 199 8.48 1.78 12.59
N ILE A 200 7.50 2.64 12.30
CA ILE A 200 7.74 3.96 11.72
C ILE A 200 8.22 4.90 12.82
N VAL A 201 9.45 5.39 12.67
CA VAL A 201 10.04 6.44 13.51
C VAL A 201 9.94 7.76 12.75
N GLU A 202 9.20 8.73 13.30
CA GLU A 202 8.86 9.98 12.59
C GLU A 202 10.09 10.81 12.22
N GLU A 203 11.10 10.85 13.07
CA GLU A 203 12.37 11.57 12.84
C GLU A 203 13.22 10.93 11.72
N GLU A 204 12.93 9.66 11.41
CA GLU A 204 13.58 8.87 10.36
C GLU A 204 12.76 8.80 9.07
N LEU A 205 11.73 9.64 8.94
CA LEU A 205 11.02 9.84 7.68
C LEU A 205 11.83 10.72 6.72
N THR A 206 11.75 10.40 5.43
CA THR A 206 12.43 11.16 4.38
C THR A 206 11.95 12.60 4.32
N ILE A 207 12.90 13.52 4.18
CA ILE A 207 12.65 14.91 3.76
C ILE A 207 13.00 15.08 2.27
N PRO A 208 12.61 16.17 1.59
CA PRO A 208 12.84 16.34 0.16
C PRO A 208 14.30 16.19 -0.29
N THR A 209 15.27 16.53 0.57
CA THR A 209 16.70 16.37 0.27
C THR A 209 17.15 14.90 0.27
N ASP A 210 16.48 14.02 1.01
CA ASP A 210 16.81 12.59 1.03
C ASP A 210 16.42 11.87 -0.26
N LEU A 211 15.45 12.43 -1.01
CA LEU A 211 14.97 11.89 -2.28
C LEU A 211 15.94 12.15 -3.43
N LYS A 212 16.95 12.99 -3.22
CA LYS A 212 17.98 13.30 -4.21
C LYS A 212 18.98 12.16 -4.35
N ALA A 213 19.48 11.95 -5.56
CA ALA A 213 20.60 11.06 -5.80
C ALA A 213 21.83 11.54 -5.00
N LYS A 214 22.59 10.58 -4.44
CA LYS A 214 23.84 10.85 -3.71
C LYS A 214 25.02 10.37 -4.53
#